data_AF-A0A3C0G3E1-F1
#
_entry.id   AF-A0A3C0G3E1-F1
#
_cell.length_a   1.000
_cell.length_b   1.000
_cell.length_c   1.000
_cell.angle_alpha   90.00
_cell.angle_beta   90.00
_cell.angle_gamma   90.00
#
_symmetry.space_group_name_H-M   'P 1'
#
loop_
_entity.id
_entity.type
_entity.pdbx_description
1 polymer ?
#
loop_
_entity_poly.entity_id
_entity_poly.type
_entity_poly.pdbx_seq_one_letter_code
_entity_poly.pdbx_strand_id
1 'polypeptide(L)' 'MTRILLPTDFSENALTAIRYALTLYKDLKCTFFLLNSYMPPVYHTEYLMGSPAQIGLGDIVQQNSQDNLEALKNT' A
#
# COMPACT_ATOMS: atom_id res chain seq x y z
N MET A 1 -15.60 -0.24 -19.53
CA MET A 1 -15.00 0.68 -18.54
C MET A 1 -13.89 -0.07 -17.85
N THR A 2 -12.64 0.36 -18.05
CA THR A 2 -11.45 -0.38 -17.61
C THR A 2 -11.10 0.02 -16.19
N ARG A 3 -10.85 -0.97 -15.32
CA ARG A 3 -10.47 -0.78 -13.92
C ARG A 3 -9.11 -1.41 -13.72
N ILE A 4 -8.13 -0.63 -13.26
CA ILE A 4 -6.73 -1.04 -13.16
C ILE A 4 -6.31 -0.95 -11.70
N LEU A 5 -5.84 -2.06 -11.17
CA LEU A 5 -5.24 -2.13 -9.84
C LEU A 5 -3.74 -1.84 -9.94
N LEU A 6 -3.26 -0.92 -9.11
CA LEU A 6 -1.89 -0.46 -9.05
C LEU A 6 -1.30 -0.88 -7.68
N PRO A 7 -0.72 -2.09 -7.58
CA PRO A 7 -0.07 -2.53 -6.36
C PRO A 7 1.20 -1.72 -6.11
N THR A 8 1.48 -1.42 -4.84
CA THR A 8 2.69 -0.71 -4.44
C THR A 8 3.21 -1.22 -3.10
N ASP A 9 4.52 -1.35 -3.00
CA ASP A 9 5.30 -1.48 -1.75
C ASP A 9 6.03 -0.17 -1.41
N PHE A 10 5.67 0.92 -2.09
CA PHE A 10 6.26 2.26 -2.00
C PHE A 10 7.71 2.37 -2.49
N SER A 11 8.24 1.32 -3.15
CA SER A 11 9.56 1.39 -3.77
C SER A 11 9.56 2.22 -5.07
N GLU A 12 10.74 2.68 -5.46
CA GLU A 12 10.95 3.33 -6.76
C GLU A 12 10.56 2.43 -7.94
N ASN A 13 10.71 1.12 -7.79
CA ASN A 13 10.30 0.14 -8.81
C ASN A 13 8.78 0.11 -8.96
N ALA A 14 8.04 0.09 -7.85
CA ALA A 14 6.58 0.17 -7.88
C ALA A 14 6.11 1.52 -8.45
N LEU A 15 6.75 2.63 -8.07
CA LEU A 15 6.44 3.96 -8.63
C LEU A 15 6.68 4.01 -10.15
N THR A 16 7.78 3.44 -10.62
CA THR A 16 8.10 3.34 -12.06
C THR A 16 7.04 2.51 -12.80
N ALA A 17 6.61 1.38 -12.24
CA ALA A 17 5.56 0.55 -12.81
C ALA A 17 4.21 1.28 -12.88
N ILE A 18 3.87 2.07 -11.85
CA ILE A 18 2.68 2.92 -11.83
C ILE A 18 2.75 3.98 -12.94
N ARG A 19 3.87 4.71 -13.05
CA ARG A 19 4.06 5.73 -14.11
C ARG A 19 3.96 5.12 -15.51
N TYR A 20 4.51 3.91 -15.69
CA TYR A 20 4.38 3.17 -16.94
C TYR A 20 2.92 2.81 -17.24
N ALA A 21 2.18 2.28 -16.26
CA ALA A 21 0.76 1.94 -16.45
C ALA A 21 -0.08 3.18 -16.81
N LEU A 22 0.13 4.31 -16.12
CA LEU A 22 -0.57 5.56 -16.46
C LEU A 22 -0.28 6.01 -17.90
N THR A 23 0.97 5.90 -18.34
CA THR A 23 1.39 6.27 -19.71
C THR A 23 0.81 5.31 -20.75
N LEU A 24 0.82 4.00 -20.47
CA LEU A 24 0.32 2.97 -21.36
C LEU A 24 -1.19 3.11 -21.61
N TYR A 25 -1.95 3.53 -20.59
CA TYR A 25 -3.40 3.64 -20.65
C TYR A 25 -3.89 5.10 -20.83
N LYS A 26 -3.01 6.04 -21.19
CA LYS A 26 -3.32 7.48 -21.25
C LYS A 26 -4.47 7.85 -22.18
N ASP A 27 -4.68 7.07 -23.25
CA ASP A 27 -5.69 7.33 -24.28
C ASP A 27 -7.00 6.55 -24.03
N LEU A 28 -7.10 5.84 -22.90
CA LEU A 28 -8.25 5.03 -22.53
C LEU A 28 -8.94 5.58 -21.28
N LYS A 29 -10.27 5.55 -21.28
CA LYS A 29 -11.06 5.88 -20.08
C LYS A 29 -10.91 4.76 -19.04
N CYS A 30 -10.01 4.98 -18.08
CA CYS A 30 -9.69 4.05 -17.00
C CYS A 30 -10.04 4.63 -15.61
N THR A 31 -10.29 3.73 -14.67
CA THR A 31 -10.29 4.03 -13.23
C THR A 31 -9.14 3.26 -12.59
N PHE A 32 -8.24 3.98 -11.92
CA PHE A 32 -7.08 3.40 -11.26
C PHE A 32 -7.35 3.27 -9.75
N PHE A 33 -6.94 2.15 -9.16
CA PHE A 33 -7.05 1.87 -7.74
C PHE A 33 -5.67 1.56 -7.20
N LEU A 34 -5.20 2.30 -6.21
CA LEU A 34 -3.95 1.97 -5.50
C LEU A 34 -4.22 0.89 -4.46
N LEU A 35 -3.27 -0.04 -4.31
CA LEU A 35 -3.31 -1.07 -3.28
C LEU A 35 -1.93 -1.24 -2.64
N ASN A 36 -1.89 -1.18 -1.32
CA ASN A 36 -0.78 -1.68 -0.53
C ASN A 36 -1.29 -2.81 0.36
N SER A 37 -0.51 -3.87 0.48
CA SER A 37 -0.74 -4.93 1.46
C SER A 37 0.29 -4.78 2.57
N TYR A 38 -0.18 -4.56 3.80
CA TYR A 38 0.66 -4.50 4.98
C TYR A 38 0.45 -5.76 5.82
N MET A 39 1.50 -6.22 6.49
CA MET A 39 1.43 -7.37 7.39
C MET A 39 1.58 -6.89 8.83
N PRO A 40 0.51 -6.92 9.65
CA PRO A 40 0.64 -6.66 11.07
C PRO A 40 1.50 -7.77 11.70
N PRO A 41 2.49 -7.41 12.55
CA PRO A 41 3.32 -8.40 13.25
C PRO A 41 2.53 -9.29 14.23
N VAL A 42 1.27 -8.93 14.52
CA VAL A 42 0.37 -9.58 15.49
C VAL A 42 -0.02 -11.02 15.10
N TYR A 43 0.20 -11.44 13.85
CA TYR A 43 -0.14 -12.79 13.37
C TYR A 43 0.93 -13.85 13.67
N HIS A 44 2.05 -13.46 14.26
CA HIS A 44 3.01 -14.41 14.79
C HIS A 44 2.61 -14.80 16.22
N THR A 45 2.44 -16.10 16.49
CA THR A 45 2.06 -16.63 17.82
C THR A 45 3.00 -16.18 18.95
N GLU A 46 4.24 -15.82 18.61
CA GLU A 46 5.22 -15.24 19.54
C GLU A 46 4.87 -13.81 20.02
N TYR A 47 4.03 -13.07 19.29
CA TYR A 47 3.52 -11.75 19.71
C TYR A 47 2.30 -11.84 20.63
N LEU A 48 1.52 -12.93 20.59
CA LEU A 48 0.41 -13.16 21.53
C LEU A 48 0.91 -13.40 22.97
N MET A 49 2.19 -13.75 23.15
CA MET A 49 2.84 -13.92 24.45
C MET A 49 3.63 -12.67 24.90
N GLY A 50 3.64 -11.58 24.12
CA GLY A 50 4.62 -10.50 24.24
C GLY A 50 4.10 -9.19 24.85
N SER A 51 4.89 -8.66 25.80
CA SER A 51 5.00 -7.28 26.34
C SER A 51 3.96 -6.21 25.96
N PRO A 52 3.48 -5.38 26.92
CA PRO A 52 2.61 -4.22 26.68
C PRO A 52 3.05 -3.26 25.58
N ALA A 53 4.35 -3.21 25.26
CA ALA A 53 4.91 -2.40 24.17
C ALA A 53 4.45 -2.81 22.76
N GLN A 54 3.85 -4.00 22.61
CA GLN A 54 3.33 -4.48 21.32
C GLN A 54 1.86 -4.13 21.08
N ILE A 55 1.17 -3.59 22.09
CA ILE A 55 -0.20 -3.08 21.98
C ILE A 55 -0.17 -1.84 21.07
N GLY A 56 -0.96 -1.86 19.99
CA GLY A 56 -1.05 -0.76 19.01
C GLY A 56 -0.07 -0.82 17.84
N LEU A 57 0.88 -1.77 17.79
CA LEU A 57 1.77 -1.93 16.63
C LEU A 57 1.00 -2.22 15.34
N GLY A 58 -0.09 -3.00 15.40
CA GLY A 58 -0.95 -3.27 14.25
C GLY A 58 -1.56 -1.99 13.67
N ASP A 59 -2.06 -1.10 14.54
CA ASP A 59 -2.67 0.18 14.15
C ASP A 59 -1.63 1.11 13.52
N ILE A 60 -0.41 1.16 14.07
CA ILE A 60 0.69 1.96 13.52
C ILE A 60 1.06 1.48 12.11
N VAL A 61 1.22 0.16 11.91
CA VAL A 61 1.57 -0.40 10.59
C VAL A 61 0.46 -0.12 9.57
N GLN A 62 -0.80 -0.24 9.99
CA GLN A 62 -1.95 0.10 9.16
C GLN A 62 -1.98 1.60 8.80
N GLN A 63 -1.73 2.48 9.77
CA GLN A 63 -1.74 3.92 9.56
C GLN A 63 -0.63 4.33 8.58
N ASN A 64 0.59 3.80 8.76
CA ASN A 64 1.70 4.06 7.84
C ASN A 64 1.36 3.63 6.39
N SER A 65 0.67 2.49 6.22
CA SER A 65 0.21 2.03 4.91
C SER A 65 -0.76 3.03 4.27
N GLN A 66 -1.71 3.56 5.04
CA GLN A 66 -2.67 4.56 4.57
C GLN A 66 -2.02 5.89 4.25
N ASP A 67 -1.16 6.40 5.12
CA ASP A 67 -0.48 7.69 4.95
C ASP A 67 0.39 7.68 3.68
N ASN A 68 1.13 6.59 3.45
CA ASN A 68 1.96 6.44 2.25
C ASN A 68 1.11 6.31 0.98
N LEU A 69 -0.07 5.68 1.04
CA LEU A 69 -1.01 5.65 -0.09
C LEU A 69 -1.55 7.05 -0.42
N GLU A 70 -1.89 7.85 0.60
CA GLU A 70 -2.32 9.23 0.39
C GLU A 70 -1.20 10.13 -0.14
N ALA A 71 0.03 9.96 0.36
CA ALA A 71 1.19 10.66 -0.18
C ALA A 71 1.43 10.32 -1.67
N LEU A 72 1.37 9.02 -2.02
CA LEU A 72 1.58 8.55 -3.39
C LEU A 72 0.54 9.12 -4.39
N LYS A 73 -0.71 9.33 -3.97
CA LYS A 73 -1.74 9.97 -4.83
C LYS A 73 -1.37 11.39 -5.25
N ASN A 74 -0.51 12.06 -4.48
CA ASN A 74 -0.12 13.45 -4.70
C ASN A 74 1.25 13.59 -5.42
N THR A 75 1.81 12.50 -5.96
CA THR A 75 3.15 12.43 -6.61
C THR A 75 3.07 12.17 -8.12
#